data_AF-A0A1Q8AKV3-F1
#
_entry.id   AF-A0A1Q8AKV3-F1
#
_cell.length_a   1.000
_cell.length_b   1.000
_cell.length_c   1.000
_cell.angle_alpha   90.00
_cell.angle_beta   90.00
_cell.angle_gamma   90.00
#
_symmetry.space_group_name_H-M   'P 1'
#
loop_
_entity.id
_entity.type
_entity.pdbx_description
1 polymer ?
#
loop_
_entity_poly.entity_id
_entity_poly.type
_entity_poly.pdbx_seq_one_letter_code
_entity_poly.pdbx_strand_id
1 'polypeptide(L)'
;MKTPRTRRLRREFAGAPAPSQTAARRRRQAGFTLIEVVIASALGLMVMGALTSVVLTTVLSDNIASARVEASAQVRNLQSTAYDDFVHARAPVPSGCGTSGNPCTTQDLVLQGSRMPNDIGGVAAPDTVRYTWDPSLQVVTRYAGISSRVAASNVTAYSWYIDGSGAYPSLVISMTVTIPSYNATYSQSQTLRFYPRITATPSP
;
A
#
# COMPACT_ATOMS: atom_id res chain seq x y z
N MET A 1 -92.94 75.26 10.98
CA MET A 1 -93.07 73.81 10.70
C MET A 1 -91.85 73.10 11.30
N LYS A 2 -92.05 71.90 11.86
CA LYS A 2 -91.19 71.14 12.79
C LYS A 2 -89.83 70.65 12.21
N THR A 3 -88.83 70.64 13.12
CA THR A 3 -87.55 69.89 13.35
C THR A 3 -87.40 68.44 12.80
N PRO A 4 -86.26 67.66 12.92
CA PRO A 4 -84.94 67.83 13.63
C PRO A 4 -83.63 67.20 13.01
N ARG A 5 -82.47 67.46 13.67
CA ARG A 5 -81.23 66.65 13.99
C ARG A 5 -80.71 65.51 13.07
N THR A 6 -79.37 65.45 12.84
CA THR A 6 -78.45 64.42 13.43
C THR A 6 -76.94 64.61 13.14
N ARG A 7 -76.12 64.17 14.12
CA ARG A 7 -74.63 64.10 14.24
C ARG A 7 -73.96 63.15 13.23
N ARG A 8 -72.68 63.39 12.89
CA ARG A 8 -71.58 62.40 12.99
C ARG A 8 -70.17 63.02 12.89
N LEU A 9 -69.27 62.51 13.74
CA LEU A 9 -67.84 62.80 13.87
C LEU A 9 -67.00 62.18 12.73
N ARG A 10 -65.85 62.78 12.39
CA ARG A 10 -64.63 62.01 12.09
C ARG A 10 -63.35 62.81 12.37
N ARG A 11 -62.50 62.23 13.22
CA ARG A 11 -61.09 62.56 13.49
C ARG A 11 -60.25 62.40 12.21
N GLU A 12 -59.13 63.13 12.11
CA GLU A 12 -57.75 62.60 12.00
C GLU A 12 -56.78 63.78 11.77
N PHE A 13 -56.06 64.18 12.81
CA PHE A 13 -54.65 63.86 13.03
C PHE A 13 -53.69 64.65 12.13
N ALA A 14 -53.12 65.69 12.74
CA ALA A 14 -51.92 66.37 12.28
C ALA A 14 -50.80 65.34 12.04
N GLY A 15 -50.36 65.24 10.79
CA GLY A 15 -49.21 64.43 10.41
C GLY A 15 -47.94 65.02 11.00
N ALA A 16 -47.34 64.27 11.93
CA ALA A 16 -45.98 64.48 12.41
C ALA A 16 -44.99 64.49 11.23
N PRO A 17 -43.90 65.29 11.29
CA PRO A 17 -42.84 65.21 10.30
C PRO A 17 -42.23 63.80 10.33
N ALA A 18 -42.14 63.19 9.16
CA ALA A 18 -41.59 61.85 8.98
C ALA A 18 -40.18 61.74 9.59
N PRO A 19 -39.86 60.68 10.35
CA PRO A 19 -38.51 60.49 10.86
C PRO A 19 -37.54 60.34 9.68
N SER A 20 -36.40 61.02 9.80
CA SER A 20 -35.33 61.05 8.81
C SER A 20 -34.86 59.63 8.42
N GLN A 21 -35.21 59.19 7.21
CA GLN A 21 -34.73 57.94 6.61
C GLN A 21 -33.20 57.88 6.47
N THR A 22 -32.49 58.99 6.68
CA THR A 22 -31.02 59.07 6.67
C THR A 22 -30.36 58.42 7.89
N ALA A 23 -31.03 58.34 9.05
CA ALA A 23 -30.48 57.69 10.23
C ALA A 23 -30.52 56.15 10.13
N ALA A 24 -31.48 55.59 9.40
CA ALA A 24 -31.63 54.14 9.21
C ALA A 24 -30.65 53.56 8.18
N ARG A 25 -30.16 54.37 7.22
CA ARG A 25 -29.27 53.91 6.14
C ARG A 25 -27.81 53.74 6.56
N ARG A 26 -27.34 54.42 7.62
CA ARG A 26 -25.96 54.28 8.11
C ARG A 26 -25.69 53.00 8.92
N ARG A 27 -26.71 52.26 9.35
CA ARG A 27 -26.54 50.99 10.09
C ARG A 27 -26.24 49.77 9.21
N ARG A 28 -26.01 49.95 7.89
CA ARG A 28 -25.71 48.85 6.95
C ARG A 28 -24.45 49.06 6.13
N GLN A 29 -23.52 49.92 6.57
CA GLN A 29 -22.14 49.81 6.11
C GLN A 29 -21.43 48.81 7.05
N ALA A 30 -21.50 47.53 6.70
CA ALA A 30 -20.63 46.51 7.27
C ALA A 30 -19.21 46.75 6.72
N GLY A 31 -18.55 47.80 7.22
CA GLY A 31 -17.13 48.02 6.97
C GLY A 31 -16.35 47.23 8.00
N PHE A 32 -15.47 46.34 7.56
CA PHE A 32 -14.56 45.64 8.45
C PHE A 32 -13.60 46.64 9.09
N THR A 33 -13.48 46.56 10.41
CA THR A 33 -12.43 47.27 11.15
C THR A 33 -11.08 46.59 10.91
N LEU A 34 -9.98 47.34 10.96
CA LEU A 34 -8.62 46.78 10.75
C LEU A 34 -8.33 45.64 11.75
N ILE A 35 -8.87 45.72 12.97
CA ILE A 35 -8.74 44.68 13.99
C ILE A 35 -9.50 43.40 13.61
N GLU A 36 -10.69 43.47 13.01
CA GLU A 36 -11.41 42.29 12.53
C GLU A 36 -10.67 41.60 11.39
N VAL A 37 -10.04 42.35 10.48
CA VAL A 37 -9.23 41.77 9.40
C VAL A 37 -8.00 41.05 9.96
N VAL A 38 -7.31 41.65 10.95
CA VAL A 38 -6.17 41.02 11.61
C VAL A 38 -6.59 39.73 12.32
N ILE A 39 -7.67 39.76 13.11
CA ILE A 39 -8.18 38.57 13.80
C ILE A 39 -8.62 37.49 12.80
N ALA A 40 -9.36 37.86 11.75
CA ALA A 40 -9.80 36.92 10.72
C ALA A 40 -8.62 36.28 9.97
N SER A 41 -7.59 37.07 9.65
CA SER A 41 -6.37 36.56 9.01
C SER A 41 -5.57 35.63 9.94
N ALA A 42 -5.47 35.95 11.23
CA ALA A 42 -4.78 35.12 12.21
C ALA A 42 -5.48 33.76 12.41
N LEU A 43 -6.82 33.77 12.49
CA LEU A 43 -7.63 32.55 12.52
C LEU A 43 -7.51 31.76 11.23
N GLY A 44 -7.53 32.44 10.07
CA GLY A 44 -7.33 31.80 8.77
C GLY A 44 -5.98 31.10 8.66
N LEU A 45 -4.90 31.74 9.10
CA LEU A 45 -3.56 31.15 9.12
C LEU A 45 -3.45 29.98 10.09
N MET A 46 -4.05 30.08 11.29
CA MET A 46 -4.11 28.96 12.23
C MET A 46 -4.84 27.75 11.64
N VAL A 47 -6.00 27.96 11.03
CA VAL A 47 -6.80 26.89 10.41
C VAL A 47 -6.06 26.28 9.23
N MET A 48 -5.46 27.10 8.35
CA MET A 48 -4.68 26.61 7.22
C MET A 48 -3.44 25.83 7.70
N GLY A 49 -2.75 26.29 8.74
CA GLY A 49 -1.62 25.57 9.33
C GLY A 49 -2.02 24.24 9.97
N ALA A 50 -3.18 24.17 10.62
CA ALA A 50 -3.71 22.92 11.16
C ALA A 50 -4.09 21.95 10.03
N LEU A 51 -4.77 22.43 8.98
CA LEU A 51 -5.18 21.61 7.84
C LEU A 51 -3.98 21.08 7.06
N THR A 52 -2.95 21.90 6.80
CA THR A 52 -1.74 21.43 6.13
C THR A 52 -1.00 20.37 6.93
N SER A 53 -0.93 20.51 8.25
CA SER A 53 -0.35 19.49 9.13
C SER A 53 -1.08 18.15 9.05
N VAL A 54 -2.42 18.17 9.10
CA VAL A 54 -3.23 16.96 8.98
C VAL A 54 -3.04 16.32 7.61
N VAL A 55 -3.14 17.10 6.53
CA VAL A 55 -2.97 16.60 5.15
C VAL A 55 -1.59 15.99 4.96
N LEU A 56 -0.53 16.65 5.41
CA LEU A 56 0.84 16.13 5.30
C LEU A 56 0.98 14.80 6.04
N THR A 57 0.45 14.72 7.26
CA THR A 57 0.48 13.52 8.07
C THR A 57 -0.31 12.38 7.42
N THR A 58 -1.49 12.66 6.87
CA THR A 58 -2.31 11.68 6.14
C THR A 58 -1.57 11.16 4.91
N VAL A 59 -0.99 12.05 4.09
CA VAL A 59 -0.23 11.65 2.90
C VAL A 59 0.96 10.77 3.26
N LEU A 60 1.69 11.09 4.33
CA LEU A 60 2.80 10.25 4.78
C LEU A 60 2.32 8.87 5.26
N SER A 61 1.20 8.83 6.01
CA SER A 61 0.59 7.58 6.46
C SER A 61 0.11 6.71 5.29
N ASP A 62 -0.57 7.30 4.32
CA ASP A 62 -1.10 6.60 3.15
C ASP A 62 0.01 6.01 2.28
N ASN A 63 1.11 6.73 2.13
CA ASN A 63 2.28 6.25 1.40
C ASN A 63 2.91 5.02 2.08
N ILE A 64 3.08 5.05 3.41
CA ILE A 64 3.61 3.91 4.16
C ILE A 64 2.65 2.71 4.12
N ALA A 65 1.35 2.96 4.25
CA ALA A 65 0.34 1.93 4.16
C ALA A 65 0.35 1.25 2.79
N SER A 66 0.42 2.04 1.71
CA SER A 66 0.52 1.54 0.34
C SER A 66 1.82 0.75 0.13
N ALA A 67 2.95 1.27 0.58
CA ALA A 67 4.25 0.61 0.49
C ALA A 67 4.28 -0.72 1.26
N ARG A 68 3.59 -0.80 2.41
CA ARG A 68 3.43 -2.05 3.16
C ARG A 68 2.61 -3.08 2.40
N VAL A 69 1.51 -2.66 1.78
CA VAL A 69 0.68 -3.53 0.95
C VAL A 69 1.48 -4.06 -0.23
N GLU A 70 2.24 -3.19 -0.90
CA GLU A 70 3.09 -3.58 -2.02
C GLU A 70 4.19 -4.57 -1.59
N ALA A 71 4.93 -4.28 -0.52
CA ALA A 71 5.96 -5.18 -0.01
C ALA A 71 5.39 -6.56 0.34
N SER A 72 4.22 -6.58 1.00
CA SER A 72 3.51 -7.82 1.32
C SER A 72 3.02 -8.55 0.06
N ALA A 73 2.60 -7.83 -0.98
CA ALA A 73 2.22 -8.42 -2.25
C ALA A 73 3.40 -9.11 -2.94
N GLN A 74 4.60 -8.49 -2.93
CA GLN A 74 5.81 -9.10 -3.50
C GLN A 74 6.19 -10.41 -2.79
N VAL A 75 6.14 -10.42 -1.45
CA VAL A 75 6.37 -11.64 -0.66
C VAL A 75 5.35 -12.73 -1.02
N ARG A 76 4.06 -12.38 -1.09
CA ARG A 76 2.99 -13.34 -1.42
C ARG A 76 3.09 -13.87 -2.84
N ASN A 77 3.46 -13.02 -3.80
CA ASN A 77 3.67 -13.43 -5.20
C ASN A 77 4.78 -14.46 -5.31
N LEU A 78 5.92 -14.22 -4.64
CA LEU A 78 7.00 -15.21 -4.56
C LEU A 78 6.49 -16.48 -3.90
N GLN A 79 5.85 -16.39 -2.72
CA GLN A 79 5.36 -17.55 -1.98
C GLN A 79 4.39 -18.41 -2.81
N SER A 80 3.40 -17.79 -3.46
CA SER A 80 2.41 -18.50 -4.27
C SER A 80 3.08 -19.16 -5.47
N THR A 81 3.97 -18.46 -6.16
CA THR A 81 4.70 -18.99 -7.31
C THR A 81 5.61 -20.15 -6.91
N ALA A 82 6.36 -19.97 -5.82
CA ALA A 82 7.26 -20.96 -5.26
C ALA A 82 6.52 -22.23 -4.82
N TYR A 83 5.39 -22.09 -4.14
CA TYR A 83 4.67 -23.22 -3.57
C TYR A 83 4.39 -24.31 -4.61
N ASP A 84 3.85 -23.94 -5.77
CA ASP A 84 3.55 -24.89 -6.85
C ASP A 84 4.82 -25.59 -7.36
N ASP A 85 5.91 -24.85 -7.52
CA ASP A 85 7.17 -25.42 -8.02
C ASP A 85 7.81 -26.38 -7.02
N PHE A 86 7.77 -26.05 -5.73
CA PHE A 86 8.32 -26.88 -4.67
C PHE A 86 7.57 -28.20 -4.49
N VAL A 87 6.25 -28.21 -4.70
CA VAL A 87 5.45 -29.44 -4.61
C VAL A 87 5.88 -30.47 -5.66
N HIS A 88 6.43 -30.03 -6.80
CA HIS A 88 6.88 -30.92 -7.88
C HIS A 88 8.39 -31.18 -7.89
N ALA A 89 9.16 -30.46 -7.08
CA ALA A 89 10.61 -30.52 -7.06
C ALA A 89 11.18 -31.36 -5.91
N ARG A 90 12.39 -31.86 -6.13
CA ARG A 90 13.26 -32.44 -5.10
C ARG A 90 13.98 -31.34 -4.34
N ALA A 91 14.55 -31.69 -3.19
CA ALA A 91 15.43 -30.78 -2.46
C ALA A 91 16.63 -30.38 -3.36
N PRO A 92 16.90 -29.07 -3.53
CA PRO A 92 18.04 -28.62 -4.33
C PRO A 92 19.36 -28.93 -3.63
N VAL A 93 20.41 -29.14 -4.41
CA VAL A 93 21.76 -29.45 -3.93
C VAL A 93 22.68 -28.25 -4.24
N PRO A 94 22.95 -27.38 -3.25
CA PRO A 94 23.83 -26.23 -3.41
C PRO A 94 25.31 -26.65 -3.47
N SER A 95 26.18 -25.74 -3.93
CA SER A 95 27.64 -25.97 -3.95
C SER A 95 28.36 -24.81 -3.25
N GLY A 96 29.13 -25.12 -2.20
CA GLY A 96 29.87 -24.10 -1.43
C GLY A 96 29.03 -23.16 -0.57
N CYS A 97 27.69 -23.24 -0.63
CA CYS A 97 26.73 -22.53 0.22
C CYS A 97 25.51 -23.42 0.53
N GLY A 98 24.47 -22.85 1.14
CA GLY A 98 23.15 -23.45 1.27
C GLY A 98 22.93 -24.20 2.57
N THR A 99 23.69 -23.85 3.62
CA THR A 99 23.40 -24.20 5.01
C THR A 99 22.89 -22.99 5.78
N SER A 100 22.29 -23.18 6.95
CA SER A 100 21.77 -22.07 7.76
C SER A 100 22.86 -21.05 8.14
N GLY A 101 24.09 -21.51 8.40
CA GLY A 101 25.24 -20.64 8.71
C GLY A 101 25.93 -20.03 7.48
N ASN A 102 25.67 -20.55 6.29
CA ASN A 102 26.22 -20.04 5.03
C ASN A 102 25.16 -20.13 3.92
N PRO A 103 24.11 -19.29 3.96
CA PRO A 103 23.04 -19.33 2.98
C PRO A 103 23.53 -18.81 1.62
N CYS A 104 22.99 -19.37 0.54
CA CYS A 104 23.29 -18.92 -0.81
C CYS A 104 22.63 -17.58 -1.10
N THR A 105 23.43 -16.57 -1.46
CA THR A 105 22.96 -15.24 -1.86
C THR A 105 23.18 -14.95 -3.34
N THR A 106 24.17 -15.59 -3.96
CA THR A 106 24.54 -15.39 -5.37
C THR A 106 24.26 -16.61 -6.23
N GLN A 107 24.20 -17.80 -5.64
CA GLN A 107 23.89 -19.02 -6.38
C GLN A 107 22.40 -19.08 -6.72
N ASP A 108 22.09 -19.38 -7.98
CA ASP A 108 20.74 -19.65 -8.45
C ASP A 108 20.12 -20.81 -7.68
N LEU A 109 18.86 -20.64 -7.28
CA LEU A 109 18.08 -21.71 -6.71
C LEU A 109 17.46 -22.53 -7.85
N VAL A 110 17.96 -23.75 -8.04
CA VAL A 110 17.53 -24.66 -9.12
C VAL A 110 16.71 -25.81 -8.54
N LEU A 111 15.46 -25.89 -8.97
CA LEU A 111 14.50 -26.91 -8.59
C LEU A 111 14.37 -27.91 -9.74
N GLN A 112 14.65 -29.18 -9.44
CA GLN A 112 14.55 -30.28 -10.39
C GLN A 112 13.45 -31.23 -9.94
N GLY A 113 12.54 -31.56 -10.85
CA GLY A 113 11.35 -32.31 -10.54
C GLY A 113 10.79 -33.06 -11.74
N SER A 114 9.55 -33.52 -11.59
CA SER A 114 8.79 -34.15 -12.66
C SER A 114 7.35 -33.67 -12.63
N ARG A 115 6.81 -33.30 -13.78
CA ARG A 115 5.41 -32.85 -13.93
C ARG A 115 4.67 -33.72 -14.93
N MET A 116 3.38 -33.90 -14.71
CA MET A 116 2.52 -34.49 -15.74
C MET A 116 2.17 -33.41 -16.77
N PRO A 117 2.48 -33.61 -18.07
CA PRO A 117 2.01 -32.71 -19.12
C PRO A 117 0.48 -32.83 -19.24
N ASN A 118 -0.17 -31.74 -19.66
CA ASN A 118 -1.63 -31.69 -19.82
C ASN A 118 -2.06 -32.30 -21.16
N ASP A 119 -1.59 -33.52 -21.44
CA ASP A 119 -1.83 -34.26 -22.67
C ASP A 119 -2.45 -35.62 -22.34
N ILE A 120 -3.44 -36.05 -23.14
CA ILE A 120 -4.12 -37.35 -22.95
C ILE A 120 -3.10 -38.47 -23.17
N GLY A 121 -2.84 -39.26 -22.12
CA GLY A 121 -1.81 -40.31 -22.13
C GLY A 121 -0.39 -39.83 -21.82
N GLY A 122 -0.23 -38.59 -21.36
CA GLY A 122 1.06 -38.02 -20.99
C GLY A 122 1.78 -38.80 -19.89
N VAL A 123 3.07 -39.04 -20.08
CA VAL A 123 3.96 -39.59 -19.06
C VAL A 123 4.65 -38.43 -18.33
N ALA A 124 4.96 -38.61 -17.04
CA ALA A 124 5.68 -37.61 -16.26
C ALA A 124 6.98 -37.22 -16.96
N ALA A 125 7.15 -35.92 -17.22
CA ALA A 125 8.33 -35.37 -17.86
C ALA A 125 9.19 -34.61 -16.83
N PRO A 126 10.53 -34.60 -16.99
CA PRO A 126 11.40 -33.76 -16.16
C PRO A 126 11.00 -32.29 -16.26
N ASP A 127 10.95 -31.60 -15.12
CA ASP A 127 10.74 -30.17 -15.04
C ASP A 127 11.89 -29.52 -14.29
N THR A 128 12.35 -28.37 -14.78
CA THR A 128 13.41 -27.61 -14.13
C THR A 128 12.98 -26.16 -14.03
N VAL A 129 12.89 -25.69 -12.79
CA VAL A 129 12.57 -24.30 -12.47
C VAL A 129 13.79 -23.68 -11.80
N ARG A 130 14.12 -22.46 -12.19
CA ARG A 130 15.26 -21.73 -11.63
C ARG A 130 14.84 -20.35 -11.15
N TYR A 131 15.25 -20.00 -9.95
CA TYR A 131 15.12 -18.65 -9.41
C TYR A 131 16.48 -17.97 -9.38
N THR A 132 16.54 -16.79 -9.98
CA THR A 132 17.74 -15.94 -9.97
C THR A 132 17.38 -14.64 -9.28
N TRP A 133 18.22 -14.19 -8.35
CA TRP A 133 18.10 -12.85 -7.79
C TRP A 133 19.18 -11.96 -8.41
N ASP A 134 18.74 -10.86 -9.00
CA ASP A 134 19.63 -9.82 -9.47
C ASP A 134 19.65 -8.68 -8.43
N PRO A 135 20.76 -8.47 -7.69
CA PRO A 135 20.86 -7.42 -6.68
C PRO A 135 20.90 -6.01 -7.29
N SER A 136 21.30 -5.87 -8.56
CA SER A 136 21.36 -4.58 -9.25
C SER A 136 19.98 -4.11 -9.69
N LEU A 137 19.15 -5.05 -10.14
CA LEU A 137 17.75 -4.80 -10.53
C LEU A 137 16.78 -4.96 -9.36
N GLN A 138 17.22 -5.54 -8.24
CA GLN A 138 16.39 -5.89 -7.08
C GLN A 138 15.19 -6.77 -7.44
N VAL A 139 15.40 -7.73 -8.35
CA VAL A 139 14.35 -8.59 -8.88
C VAL A 139 14.71 -10.05 -8.70
N VAL A 140 13.75 -10.83 -8.22
CA VAL A 140 13.80 -12.30 -8.26
C VAL A 140 13.02 -12.76 -9.49
N THR A 141 13.71 -13.39 -10.42
CA THR A 141 13.13 -13.91 -11.66
C THR A 141 13.02 -15.42 -11.59
N ARG A 142 11.85 -15.94 -11.92
CA ARG A 142 11.61 -17.38 -12.11
C ARG A 142 11.73 -17.72 -13.59
N TYR A 143 12.51 -18.74 -13.88
CA TYR A 143 12.63 -19.38 -15.19
C TYR A 143 12.04 -20.79 -15.14
N ALA A 144 11.19 -21.14 -16.10
CA ALA A 144 10.74 -22.50 -16.33
C ALA A 144 10.92 -22.83 -17.82
N GLY A 145 11.95 -23.63 -18.12
CA GLY A 145 12.44 -23.80 -19.48
C GLY A 145 12.85 -22.46 -20.10
N ILE A 146 12.25 -22.12 -21.24
CA ILE A 146 12.51 -20.86 -21.97
C ILE A 146 11.64 -19.68 -21.48
N SER A 147 10.66 -19.93 -20.62
CA SER A 147 9.76 -18.91 -20.10
C SER A 147 10.34 -18.29 -18.83
N SER A 148 10.21 -16.96 -18.70
CA SER A 148 10.62 -16.22 -17.51
C SER A 148 9.52 -15.30 -17.01
N ARG A 149 9.41 -15.13 -15.68
CA ARG A 149 8.55 -14.13 -15.06
C ARG A 149 9.19 -13.54 -13.80
N VAL A 150 8.87 -12.29 -13.51
CA VAL A 150 9.22 -11.66 -12.23
C VAL A 150 8.40 -12.32 -11.11
N ALA A 151 9.09 -12.94 -10.16
CA ALA A 151 8.45 -13.58 -9.00
C ALA A 151 8.29 -12.59 -7.84
N ALA A 152 9.26 -11.68 -7.68
CA ALA A 152 9.18 -10.54 -6.77
C ALA A 152 10.09 -9.41 -7.26
N SER A 153 9.68 -8.16 -7.02
CA SER A 153 10.48 -6.95 -7.28
C SER A 153 10.81 -6.21 -5.98
N ASN A 154 11.69 -5.20 -6.08
CA ASN A 154 12.17 -4.40 -4.95
C ASN A 154 12.82 -5.24 -3.84
N VAL A 155 13.41 -6.38 -4.21
CA VAL A 155 14.09 -7.31 -3.30
C VAL A 155 15.53 -6.86 -3.10
N THR A 156 15.81 -6.27 -1.94
CA THR A 156 17.12 -5.70 -1.58
C THR A 156 18.05 -6.70 -0.91
N ALA A 157 17.49 -7.77 -0.34
CA ALA A 157 18.27 -8.91 0.13
C ALA A 157 17.52 -10.19 -0.20
N TYR A 158 18.24 -11.20 -0.66
CA TYR A 158 17.71 -12.52 -0.92
C TYR A 158 18.74 -13.57 -0.51
N SER A 159 18.29 -14.62 0.14
CA SER A 159 19.12 -15.77 0.44
C SER A 159 18.29 -17.03 0.55
N TRP A 160 18.93 -18.18 0.33
CA TRP A 160 18.28 -19.47 0.51
C TRP A 160 19.24 -20.52 1.05
N TYR A 161 18.70 -21.50 1.78
CA TYR A 161 19.46 -22.63 2.28
C TYR A 161 18.57 -23.84 2.51
N ILE A 162 19.19 -25.01 2.64
CA ILE A 162 18.51 -26.25 3.04
C ILE A 162 18.69 -26.47 4.53
N ASP A 163 17.57 -26.52 5.23
CA ASP A 163 17.51 -26.97 6.62
C ASP A 163 17.28 -28.48 6.65
N GLY A 164 18.36 -29.21 6.93
CA GLY A 164 18.37 -30.66 7.11
C GLY A 164 18.25 -31.13 8.56
N SER A 165 17.91 -30.25 9.52
CA SER A 165 17.81 -30.62 10.94
C SER A 165 16.61 -31.51 11.28
N GLY A 166 15.62 -31.60 10.39
CA GLY A 166 14.43 -32.44 10.55
C GLY A 166 14.47 -33.75 9.76
N ALA A 167 13.47 -34.60 9.98
CA ALA A 167 13.30 -35.87 9.24
C ALA A 167 13.17 -35.68 7.72
N TYR A 168 12.77 -34.49 7.28
CA TYR A 168 12.67 -34.13 5.87
C TYR A 168 13.40 -32.79 5.64
N PRO A 169 14.30 -32.71 4.64
CA PRO A 169 14.98 -31.47 4.32
C PRO A 169 13.97 -30.44 3.85
N SER A 170 14.05 -29.23 4.40
CA SER A 170 13.21 -28.10 4.00
C SER A 170 14.06 -27.00 3.40
N LEU A 171 13.56 -26.35 2.35
CA LEU A 171 14.20 -25.16 1.82
C LEU A 171 13.70 -23.95 2.60
N VAL A 172 14.62 -23.10 3.02
CA VAL A 172 14.32 -21.82 3.63
C VAL A 172 14.78 -20.72 2.67
N ILE A 173 13.89 -19.80 2.34
CA ILE A 173 14.17 -18.59 1.57
C ILE A 173 13.95 -17.39 2.48
N SER A 174 14.94 -16.52 2.58
CA SER A 174 14.82 -15.23 3.26
C SER A 174 14.91 -14.11 2.24
N MET A 175 13.97 -13.18 2.29
CA MET A 175 13.93 -12.02 1.41
C MET A 175 13.63 -10.75 2.19
N THR A 176 14.21 -9.63 1.76
CA THR A 176 13.85 -8.30 2.22
C THR A 176 13.36 -7.49 1.04
N VAL A 177 12.15 -6.95 1.14
CA VAL A 177 11.56 -6.06 0.14
C VAL A 177 11.62 -4.63 0.67
N THR A 178 12.11 -3.70 -0.15
CA THR A 178 12.25 -2.30 0.22
C THR A 178 11.55 -1.42 -0.81
N ILE A 179 10.45 -0.79 -0.40
CA ILE A 179 9.66 0.11 -1.24
C ILE A 179 10.03 1.55 -0.90
N PRO A 180 10.64 2.30 -1.85
CA PRO A 180 10.84 3.72 -1.68
C PRO A 180 9.50 4.45 -1.77
N SER A 181 9.30 5.44 -0.90
CA SER A 181 8.16 6.35 -0.93
C SER A 181 8.65 7.80 -0.91
N TYR A 182 7.74 8.76 -1.13
CA TYR A 182 8.06 10.17 -1.37
C TYR A 182 9.02 10.82 -0.35
N ASN A 183 9.02 10.39 0.93
CA ASN A 183 9.93 10.90 1.96
C ASN A 183 10.36 9.85 2.99
N ALA A 184 10.07 8.57 2.73
CA ALA A 184 10.38 7.48 3.64
C ALA A 184 10.63 6.20 2.84
N THR A 185 11.28 5.23 3.45
CA THR A 185 11.48 3.91 2.85
C THR A 185 10.82 2.88 3.75
N TYR A 186 9.92 2.07 3.18
CA TYR A 186 9.37 0.93 3.89
C TYR A 186 10.17 -0.32 3.55
N SER A 187 10.61 -1.06 4.57
CA SER A 187 11.32 -2.32 4.38
C SER A 187 10.66 -3.43 5.19
N GLN A 188 10.51 -4.60 4.57
CA GLN A 188 9.94 -5.78 5.20
C GLN A 188 10.79 -7.00 4.88
N SER A 189 11.26 -7.68 5.92
CA SER A 189 11.95 -8.96 5.81
C SER A 189 10.99 -10.09 6.12
N GLN A 190 11.04 -11.14 5.29
CA GLN A 190 10.26 -12.35 5.48
C GLN A 190 11.12 -13.58 5.20
N THR A 191 10.99 -14.57 6.07
CA THR A 191 11.54 -15.91 5.85
C THR A 191 10.39 -16.88 5.56
N LEU A 192 10.55 -17.64 4.49
CA LEU A 192 9.60 -18.61 3.95
C LEU A 192 10.24 -19.99 4.04
N ARG A 193 9.47 -21.00 4.46
CA ARG A 193 9.92 -22.39 4.51
C ARG A 193 9.05 -23.22 3.57
N PHE A 194 9.71 -23.98 2.71
CA PHE A 194 9.10 -24.85 1.73
C PHE A 194 9.54 -26.30 1.96
N TYR A 195 8.60 -27.22 1.74
CA TYR A 195 8.83 -28.65 1.88
C TYR A 195 8.79 -29.28 0.48
N PRO A 196 9.95 -29.45 -0.17
CA PRO A 196 10.00 -30.11 -1.46
C PRO A 196 9.49 -31.56 -1.35
N ARG A 197 8.91 -32.10 -2.43
CA ARG A 197 8.41 -33.47 -2.42
C ARG A 197 9.57 -34.43 -2.19
N ILE A 198 9.38 -35.32 -1.23
CA ILE A 198 10.23 -36.50 -1.02
C ILE A 198 9.91 -37.48 -2.16
N THR A 199 10.40 -37.23 -3.37
CA THR A 199 10.55 -38.34 -4.30
C THR A 199 11.85 -39.02 -3.88
N ALA A 200 11.69 -40.04 -3.02
CA ALA A 200 12.74 -41.02 -2.80
C ALA A 200 13.35 -41.38 -4.17
N THR A 201 14.63 -41.09 -4.37
CA THR A 201 15.39 -41.91 -5.31
C THR A 201 15.82 -43.14 -4.54
N PRO A 202 15.72 -44.35 -5.13
CA PRO A 202 16.32 -45.53 -4.55
C PRO A 202 17.78 -45.20 -4.23
N SER A 203 18.22 -45.70 -3.09
CA SER A 203 19.64 -45.77 -2.79
C SER A 203 20.39 -46.44 -3.96
N PRO A 204 21.69 -46.16 -4.16
CA PRO A 204 22.54 -47.20 -4.72
C PRO A 204 22.47 -48.48 -3.88
#